data_AF-A0A2V8DVU1-F1
#
_entry.id   AF-A0A2V8DVU1-F1
#
_cell.length_a   1.000
_cell.length_b   1.000
_cell.length_c   1.000
_cell.angle_alpha   90.00
_cell.angle_beta   90.00
_cell.angle_gamma   90.00
#
_symmetry.space_group_name_H-M   'P 1'
#
loop_
_entity.id
_entity.type
_entity.pdbx_description
1 polymer ?
#
loop_
_entity_poly.entity_id
_entity_poly.type
_entity_poly.pdbx_seq_one_letter_code
_entity_poly.pdbx_strand_id
1 'polypeptide(L)'
;MGHQSDRDAAFGAGRTSTITRRTLLQSALAAGGIVGMAAKSPVIALAGERPQDDKTRAGTPNCALAMARLLNRTRFSDLPPMAIEHAKILVASTLASAAAGSTYSSARIIRDLAKEHGGKAEA
;
A
#
# COMPACT_ATOMS: atom_id res chain seq x y z
N MET A 1 32.29 2.02 45.09
CA MET A 1 31.01 1.56 44.48
C MET A 1 29.91 2.50 44.95
N GLY A 2 29.70 3.59 44.21
CA GLY A 2 28.61 4.51 44.46
C GLY A 2 27.49 4.23 43.46
N HIS A 3 26.32 3.85 43.96
CA HIS A 3 25.10 3.79 43.15
C HIS A 3 24.00 4.46 43.96
N GLN A 4 23.91 5.78 43.78
CA GLN A 4 22.77 6.58 44.19
C GLN A 4 21.61 6.19 43.27
N SER A 5 20.50 5.72 43.85
CA SER A 5 19.23 5.58 43.13
C SER A 5 18.19 6.25 44.00
N ASP A 6 18.23 7.58 43.95
CA ASP A 6 17.18 8.45 44.40
C ASP A 6 16.50 8.98 43.14
N ARG A 7 15.27 8.54 42.90
CA ARG A 7 14.42 9.05 41.83
C ARG A 7 12.96 8.94 42.23
N ASP A 8 12.64 9.58 43.35
CA ASP A 8 11.28 10.04 43.61
C ASP A 8 11.04 11.31 42.80
N ALA A 9 10.01 11.31 41.95
CA ALA A 9 9.06 12.41 41.85
C ALA A 9 8.07 12.19 40.69
N ALA A 10 6.85 11.83 41.09
CA ALA A 10 5.65 12.54 40.69
C ALA A 10 5.37 12.68 39.18
N PHE A 11 4.86 11.62 38.57
CA PHE A 11 3.91 11.78 37.47
C PHE A 11 2.51 11.94 38.06
N GLY A 12 2.05 13.20 38.01
CA GLY A 12 0.79 13.65 38.57
C GLY A 12 -0.44 12.93 38.01
N ALA A 13 -1.38 12.72 38.92
CA ALA A 13 -2.77 12.43 38.63
C ALA A 13 -3.38 13.52 37.72
N GLY A 14 -4.15 13.11 36.71
CA GLY A 14 -4.76 14.09 35.81
C GLY A 14 -5.63 13.53 34.68
N ARG A 15 -6.76 12.92 35.03
CA ARG A 15 -8.01 12.84 34.24
C ARG A 15 -7.96 12.12 32.88
N THR A 16 -8.29 10.83 32.90
CA THR A 16 -8.82 10.13 31.72
C THR A 16 -10.30 10.50 31.54
N SER A 17 -10.59 11.53 30.74
CA SER A 17 -11.95 11.79 30.28
C SER A 17 -12.33 10.77 29.21
N THR A 18 -13.03 9.71 29.60
CA THR A 18 -13.57 8.68 28.72
C THR A 18 -14.74 9.24 27.91
N ILE A 19 -14.42 9.87 26.77
CA ILE A 19 -15.41 10.29 25.79
C ILE A 19 -16.03 9.02 25.19
N THR A 20 -17.26 8.71 25.62
CA THR A 20 -18.00 7.54 25.18
C THR A 20 -18.84 7.90 23.96
N ARG A 21 -18.87 7.04 22.93
CA ARG A 21 -19.61 7.24 21.67
C ARG A 21 -21.07 7.67 21.83
N ARG A 22 -21.70 7.35 22.97
CA ARG A 22 -23.08 7.73 23.29
C ARG A 22 -23.27 9.22 23.57
N THR A 23 -22.25 9.90 24.12
CA THR A 23 -22.34 11.33 24.44
C THR A 23 -22.30 12.22 23.19
N LEU A 24 -21.70 11.73 22.09
CA LEU A 24 -21.74 12.39 20.77
C LEU A 24 -23.05 12.13 20.01
N LEU A 25 -23.68 10.98 20.22
CA LEU A 25 -24.98 10.67 19.62
C LEU A 25 -26.14 11.38 20.34
N GLN A 26 -26.00 11.68 21.64
CA GLN A 26 -27.00 12.43 22.39
C GLN A 26 -26.98 13.94 22.09
N SER A 27 -25.83 14.53 21.73
CA SER A 27 -25.77 15.96 21.36
C SER A 27 -26.34 16.27 19.97
N ALA A 28 -26.49 15.27 19.10
CA ALA A 28 -27.13 15.43 17.79
C ALA A 28 -28.67 15.46 17.86
N LEU A 29 -29.26 14.98 18.96
CA LEU A 29 -30.72 14.87 19.10
C LEU A 29 -31.37 16.06 19.84
N ALA A 30 -30.57 16.96 20.42
CA ALA A 30 -31.04 18.02 21.31
C ALA A 30 -30.94 19.44 20.72
N ALA A 31 -30.84 19.58 19.39
CA ALA A 31 -30.91 20.87 18.71
C ALA A 31 -31.89 20.80 17.54
N GLY A 32 -33.19 20.90 17.83
CA GLY A 32 -34.19 21.12 16.78
C GLY A 32 -35.62 20.63 17.03
N GLY A 33 -36.18 20.80 18.23
CA GLY A 33 -37.61 21.11 18.31
C GLY A 33 -37.75 22.62 18.04
N ILE A 34 -38.73 23.16 17.31
CA ILE A 34 -40.14 22.78 17.19
C ILE A 34 -40.77 23.50 15.97
N VAL A 35 -41.64 22.75 15.26
CA VAL A 35 -42.89 23.17 14.62
C VAL A 35 -42.84 24.16 13.42
N GLY A 36 -43.22 23.63 12.26
CA GLY A 36 -43.70 24.37 11.09
C GLY A 36 -44.10 23.40 9.98
N MET A 37 -45.40 23.13 9.85
CA MET A 37 -45.99 22.06 9.04
C MET A 37 -45.70 22.12 7.52
N ALA A 38 -45.84 20.93 6.92
CA ALA A 38 -46.02 20.60 5.50
C ALA A 38 -44.76 20.27 4.69
N ALA A 39 -44.45 18.98 4.69
CA ALA A 39 -43.46 18.29 3.88
C ALA A 39 -43.65 18.53 2.37
N LYS A 40 -42.61 19.06 1.72
CA LYS A 40 -42.23 18.70 0.36
C LYS A 40 -40.73 18.40 0.36
N SER A 41 -40.46 17.14 0.63
CA SER A 41 -39.15 16.51 0.65
C SER A 41 -38.34 16.80 -0.62
N PRO A 42 -37.05 17.16 -0.56
CA PRO A 42 -36.12 16.89 -1.65
C PRO A 42 -35.55 15.49 -1.45
N VAL A 43 -36.42 14.47 -1.39
CA VAL A 43 -36.07 13.08 -1.63
C VAL A 43 -36.61 12.76 -3.02
N ILE A 44 -36.05 13.41 -4.06
CA ILE A 44 -35.68 12.88 -5.39
C ILE A 44 -34.84 13.99 -6.04
N ALA A 45 -33.53 13.86 -5.97
CA ALA A 45 -32.61 14.47 -6.94
C ALA A 45 -31.51 13.47 -7.27
N LEU A 46 -31.92 12.22 -7.55
CA LEU A 46 -31.13 11.30 -8.38
C LEU A 46 -31.34 11.71 -9.84
N ALA A 47 -30.58 12.71 -10.31
CA ALA A 47 -30.28 12.98 -11.75
C ALA A 47 -29.64 14.38 -11.93
N GLY A 48 -28.79 14.81 -11.00
CA GLY A 48 -27.86 15.89 -11.28
C GLY A 48 -26.48 15.28 -11.31
N GLU A 49 -25.96 14.98 -12.51
CA GLU A 49 -24.50 14.98 -12.70
C GLU A 49 -24.04 16.38 -12.27
N ARG A 50 -23.56 16.47 -11.03
CA ARG A 50 -22.67 17.56 -10.67
C ARG A 50 -21.52 17.44 -11.68
N PRO A 51 -21.16 18.51 -12.41
CA PRO A 51 -19.90 18.55 -13.14
C PRO A 51 -18.84 18.19 -12.12
N GLN A 52 -18.39 16.94 -12.18
CA GLN A 52 -17.35 16.46 -11.31
C GLN A 52 -16.14 17.24 -11.77
N ASP A 53 -15.77 18.25 -11.00
CA ASP A 53 -14.65 19.14 -11.27
C ASP A 53 -13.40 18.27 -11.42
N ASP A 54 -13.13 17.91 -12.66
CA ASP A 54 -12.05 17.02 -13.11
C ASP A 54 -10.67 17.57 -12.70
N LYS A 55 -10.62 18.85 -12.29
CA LYS A 55 -9.44 19.51 -11.74
C LYS A 55 -9.05 18.99 -10.36
N THR A 56 -9.97 18.43 -9.59
CA THR A 56 -9.72 17.98 -8.20
C THR A 56 -9.36 16.49 -8.12
N ARG A 57 -9.53 15.72 -9.20
CA ARG A 57 -8.94 14.38 -9.35
C ARG A 57 -7.53 14.43 -9.94
N ALA A 58 -6.79 15.51 -9.72
CA ALA A 58 -5.32 15.46 -9.67
C ALA A 58 -4.88 14.68 -8.40
N GLY A 59 -5.49 13.53 -8.16
CA GLY A 59 -5.14 12.60 -7.11
C GLY A 59 -3.77 12.03 -7.42
N THR A 60 -2.99 11.84 -6.37
CA THR A 60 -1.68 11.21 -6.31
C THR A 60 -1.37 10.36 -7.54
N PRO A 61 -0.26 10.64 -8.27
CA PRO A 61 0.06 9.92 -9.49
C PRO A 61 -0.03 8.42 -9.23
N ASN A 62 -0.77 7.70 -10.08
CA ASN A 62 -0.92 6.25 -9.97
C ASN A 62 0.47 5.61 -9.79
N CYS A 63 0.72 5.03 -8.62
CA CYS A 63 2.03 4.48 -8.26
C CYS A 63 2.51 3.42 -9.26
N ALA A 64 1.59 2.62 -9.82
CA ALA A 64 1.93 1.66 -10.86
C ALA A 64 2.42 2.35 -12.13
N LEU A 65 1.73 3.42 -12.57
CA LEU A 65 2.14 4.22 -13.73
C LEU A 65 3.47 4.94 -13.48
N ALA A 66 3.69 5.47 -12.27
CA ALA A 66 4.95 6.10 -11.90
C ALA A 66 6.11 5.09 -11.94
N MET A 67 5.92 3.89 -11.38
CA MET A 67 6.93 2.82 -11.40
C MET A 67 7.20 2.33 -12.82
N ALA A 68 6.16 2.11 -13.63
CA ALA A 68 6.32 1.70 -15.03
C ALA A 68 7.11 2.74 -15.83
N ARG A 69 6.83 4.03 -15.63
CA ARG A 69 7.58 5.12 -16.28
C ARG A 69 9.03 5.20 -15.81
N LEU A 70 9.28 4.97 -14.52
CA LEU A 70 10.64 4.90 -13.97
C LEU A 70 11.41 3.75 -14.63
N LEU A 71 10.91 2.52 -14.51
CA LEU A 71 11.58 1.32 -15.01
C LEU A 71 11.83 1.36 -16.53
N ASN A 72 10.88 1.88 -17.32
CA ASN A 72 11.01 1.94 -18.77
C ASN A 72 12.03 3.01 -19.23
N ARG A 73 12.32 4.01 -18.39
CA ARG A 73 13.29 5.07 -18.73
C ARG A 73 14.69 4.79 -18.20
N THR A 74 14.82 4.00 -17.13
CA THR A 74 16.13 3.68 -16.52
C THR A 74 17.04 2.94 -17.49
N ARG A 75 18.22 3.51 -17.73
CA ARG A 75 19.30 2.89 -18.50
C ARG A 75 20.33 2.28 -17.56
N PHE A 76 21.18 1.40 -18.10
CA PHE A 76 22.28 0.81 -17.34
C PHE A 76 23.26 1.86 -16.79
N SER A 77 23.51 2.93 -17.55
CA SER A 77 24.34 4.07 -17.12
C SER A 77 23.79 4.82 -15.91
N ASP A 78 22.49 4.69 -15.65
CA ASP A 78 21.81 5.40 -14.57
C ASP A 78 21.89 4.60 -13.24
N LEU A 79 22.43 3.38 -13.30
CA LEU A 79 22.55 2.50 -12.13
C LEU A 79 23.77 2.90 -11.28
N PRO A 80 23.63 2.93 -9.95
CA PRO A 80 24.77 3.14 -9.06
C PRO A 80 25.84 2.06 -9.28
N PRO A 81 27.15 2.40 -9.35
CA PRO A 81 28.21 1.43 -9.60
C PRO A 81 28.21 0.26 -8.60
N MET A 82 27.92 0.53 -7.33
CA MET A 82 27.81 -0.50 -6.30
C MET A 82 26.65 -1.47 -6.56
N ALA A 83 25.53 -0.99 -7.10
CA ALA A 83 24.40 -1.87 -7.44
C ALA A 83 24.80 -2.85 -8.56
N ILE A 84 25.61 -2.41 -9.52
CA ILE A 84 26.12 -3.25 -10.60
C ILE A 84 27.06 -4.34 -10.05
N GLU A 85 27.99 -3.99 -9.17
CA GLU A 85 28.91 -4.97 -8.57
C GLU A 85 28.17 -6.02 -7.74
N HIS A 86 27.19 -5.62 -6.92
CA HIS A 86 26.36 -6.58 -6.20
C HIS A 86 25.50 -7.43 -7.14
N ALA A 87 24.96 -6.86 -8.21
CA ALA A 87 24.17 -7.61 -9.18
C ALA A 87 24.97 -8.74 -9.85
N LYS A 88 26.26 -8.51 -10.16
CA LYS A 88 27.14 -9.57 -10.69
C LYS A 88 27.22 -10.77 -9.75
N ILE A 89 27.39 -10.51 -8.45
CA ILE A 89 27.46 -11.54 -7.42
C ILE A 89 26.13 -12.30 -7.33
N LEU A 90 25.00 -11.59 -7.33
CA LEU A 90 23.67 -12.20 -7.27
C LEU A 90 23.39 -13.11 -8.48
N VAL A 91 23.75 -12.67 -9.69
CA VAL A 91 23.59 -13.47 -10.91
C VAL A 91 24.47 -14.71 -10.85
N ALA A 92 25.74 -14.57 -10.50
CA ALA A 92 26.67 -15.69 -10.39
C ALA A 92 26.19 -16.73 -9.35
N SER A 93 25.76 -16.28 -8.17
CA SER A 93 25.25 -17.13 -7.09
C SER A 93 23.96 -17.86 -7.49
N THR A 94 23.05 -17.17 -8.18
CA THR A 94 21.80 -17.76 -8.68
C THR A 94 22.10 -18.84 -9.71
N LEU A 95 23.00 -18.57 -10.67
CA LEU A 95 23.39 -19.56 -11.68
C LEU A 95 24.09 -20.76 -11.06
N ALA A 96 25.01 -20.55 -10.12
CA ALA A 96 25.69 -21.63 -9.43
C ALA A 96 24.71 -22.52 -8.66
N SER A 97 23.76 -21.92 -7.93
CA SER A 97 22.74 -22.65 -7.17
C SER A 97 21.76 -23.39 -8.09
N ALA A 98 21.35 -22.76 -9.19
CA ALA A 98 20.50 -23.39 -10.19
C ALA A 98 21.20 -24.56 -10.88
N ALA A 99 22.50 -24.41 -11.20
CA ALA A 99 23.31 -25.49 -11.79
C ALA A 99 23.45 -26.67 -10.82
N ALA A 100 23.76 -26.41 -9.55
CA ALA A 100 23.82 -27.44 -8.51
C ALA A 100 22.50 -28.20 -8.37
N GLY A 101 21.36 -27.50 -8.42
CA GLY A 101 20.01 -28.10 -8.37
C GLY A 101 19.50 -28.66 -9.70
N SER A 102 20.20 -28.49 -10.82
CA SER A 102 19.69 -28.78 -12.16
C SER A 102 19.40 -30.27 -12.41
N THR A 103 20.08 -31.15 -11.67
CA THR A 103 19.95 -32.61 -11.75
C THR A 103 18.86 -33.18 -10.84
N TYR A 104 18.23 -32.34 -10.01
CA TYR A 104 17.19 -32.79 -9.09
C TYR A 104 15.95 -33.26 -9.87
N SER A 105 15.19 -34.19 -9.28
CA SER A 105 14.00 -34.76 -9.91
C SER A 105 12.96 -33.69 -10.26
N SER A 106 12.73 -32.74 -9.35
CA SER A 106 11.83 -31.60 -9.58
C SER A 106 12.23 -30.78 -10.81
N ALA A 107 13.53 -30.48 -10.97
CA ALA A 107 14.03 -29.74 -12.12
C ALA A 107 13.85 -30.51 -13.44
N ARG A 108 13.92 -31.85 -13.43
CA ARG A 108 13.60 -32.69 -14.60
C ARG A 108 12.13 -32.61 -14.97
N ILE A 109 11.24 -32.84 -14.00
CA ILE A 109 9.78 -32.81 -14.21
C ILE A 109 9.36 -31.48 -14.86
N ILE A 110 9.83 -30.35 -14.33
CA ILE A 110 9.51 -29.03 -14.89
C ILE A 110 10.05 -28.86 -16.31
N ARG A 111 11.25 -29.37 -16.62
CA ARG A 111 11.79 -29.30 -18.00
C ARG A 111 11.00 -30.18 -18.97
N ASP A 112 10.56 -31.35 -18.54
CA ASP A 112 9.78 -32.24 -19.40
C ASP A 112 8.39 -31.65 -19.67
N LEU A 113 7.73 -31.09 -18.65
CA LEU A 113 6.52 -30.28 -18.84
C LEU A 113 6.77 -29.11 -19.81
N ALA A 114 7.86 -28.36 -19.65
CA ALA A 114 8.18 -27.25 -20.55
C ALA A 114 8.39 -27.68 -22.01
N LYS A 115 8.95 -28.89 -22.24
CA LYS A 115 9.09 -29.47 -23.59
C LYS A 115 7.75 -29.92 -24.16
N GLU A 116 6.88 -30.51 -23.35
CA GLU A 116 5.51 -30.85 -23.76
C GLU A 116 4.71 -29.61 -24.17
N HIS A 117 4.96 -28.48 -23.50
CA HIS A 117 4.39 -27.17 -23.82
C HIS A 117 5.22 -26.39 -24.86
N GLY A 118 6.25 -27.02 -25.44
CA GLY A 118 7.19 -26.40 -26.36
C GLY A 118 6.45 -25.73 -27.51
N GLY A 119 6.46 -24.38 -27.51
CA GLY A 119 5.77 -23.57 -28.50
C GLY A 119 6.11 -24.00 -29.92
N LYS A 120 5.14 -23.94 -30.82
CA LYS A 120 5.38 -24.14 -32.26
C LYS A 120 6.45 -23.15 -32.73
N ALA A 121 7.32 -23.60 -33.63
CA ALA A 121 8.26 -22.74 -34.35
C ALA A 121 7.50 -21.85 -35.34
N GLU A 122 6.75 -20.88 -34.82
CA GLU A 122 6.02 -19.88 -35.61
C GLU A 122 6.29 -18.51 -34.97
N ALA A 123 7.51 -18.02 -35.20
CA ALA A 123 7.94 -16.64 -35.00
C ALA A 123 9.04 -16.33 -36.01
#